data_AF-A0A1W2FEG2-F1
#
_entry.id   AF-A0A1W2FEG2-F1
#
_cell.length_a   1.000
_cell.length_b   1.000
_cell.length_c   1.000
_cell.angle_alpha   90.00
_cell.angle_beta   90.00
_cell.angle_gamma   90.00
#
_symmetry.space_group_name_H-M   'P 1'
#
loop_
_entity.id
_entity.type
_entity.pdbx_description
1 polymer ?
#
loop_
_entity_poly.entity_id
_entity_poly.type
_entity_poly.pdbx_seq_one_letter_code
_entity_poly.pdbx_strand_id
1 'polypeptide(L)'
;MPDGYRLELGGMGRLINQLATAEERMTRANNNLRDSSAKDMGSFLIDQAGNAFQDRWEYGIGKLAECAGKMVEGLDATRKQYQQADQATSEYFPAGEGDTRISRRMDGGT
;
A
#
# COMPACT_ATOMS: atom_id res chain seq x y z
N MET A 1 -17.41 0.31 8.53
CA MET A 1 -16.67 -0.35 7.42
C MET A 1 -15.16 -0.16 7.58
N PRO A 2 -14.47 -0.93 8.46
CA PRO A 2 -13.01 -0.78 8.69
C PRO A 2 -12.14 -1.88 8.06
N ASP A 3 -12.70 -3.06 7.77
CA ASP A 3 -11.91 -4.27 7.49
C ASP A 3 -11.33 -4.32 6.07
N GLY A 4 -12.06 -3.83 5.06
CA GLY A 4 -11.57 -3.78 3.68
C GLY A 4 -10.31 -2.92 3.52
N TYR A 5 -10.25 -1.76 4.20
CA TYR A 5 -9.10 -0.85 4.16
C TYR A 5 -7.84 -1.46 4.78
N ARG A 6 -7.99 -2.23 5.86
CA ARG A 6 -6.87 -2.91 6.52
C ARG A 6 -6.26 -3.98 5.63
N LEU A 7 -7.10 -4.70 4.90
CA LEU A 7 -6.68 -5.69 3.91
C LEU A 7 -5.92 -5.04 2.76
N GLU A 8 -6.45 -3.94 2.21
CA GLU A 8 -5.83 -3.17 1.11
C GLU A 8 -4.44 -2.65 1.48
N LEU A 9 -4.30 -2.01 2.66
CA LEU A 9 -3.00 -1.52 3.16
C LEU A 9 -1.98 -2.67 3.32
N GLY A 10 -2.42 -3.81 3.87
CA GLY A 10 -1.58 -4.99 4.01
C GLY A 10 -1.17 -5.60 2.67
N GLY A 11 -2.08 -5.58 1.68
CA GLY A 11 -1.82 -6.03 0.32
C GLY A 11 -0.77 -5.18 -0.38
N MET A 12 -0.88 -3.84 -0.29
CA MET A 12 0.08 -2.91 -0.87
C MET A 12 1.47 -3.01 -0.22
N GLY A 13 1.52 -3.13 1.12
CA GLY A 13 2.78 -3.37 1.82
C GLY A 13 3.45 -4.69 1.40
N ARG A 14 2.66 -5.74 1.14
CA ARG A 14 3.17 -7.01 0.62
C ARG A 14 3.71 -6.86 -0.81
N LEU A 15 3.01 -6.13 -1.68
CA LEU A 15 3.45 -5.86 -3.04
C LEU A 15 4.81 -5.16 -3.07
N ILE A 16 5.00 -4.13 -2.23
CA ILE A 16 6.29 -3.42 -2.11
C ILE A 16 7.42 -4.39 -1.75
N ASN A 17 7.20 -5.26 -0.76
CA ASN A 17 8.22 -6.24 -0.34
C ASN A 17 8.52 -7.27 -1.44
N GLN A 18 7.50 -7.71 -2.19
CA GLN A 18 7.69 -8.64 -3.30
C GLN A 18 8.50 -8.02 -4.45
N LEU A 19 8.24 -6.75 -4.77
CA LEU A 19 8.99 -6.01 -5.79
C LEU A 19 10.47 -5.84 -5.40
N ALA A 20 10.76 -5.48 -4.15
CA ALA A 20 12.13 -5.37 -3.65
C ALA A 20 12.88 -6.71 -3.68
N THR A 21 12.20 -7.81 -3.33
CA THR A 21 12.80 -9.16 -3.39
C THR A 21 13.08 -9.58 -4.84
N ALA A 22 12.21 -9.23 -5.78
CA ALA A 22 12.39 -9.55 -7.19
C ALA A 22 13.56 -8.77 -7.80
N GLU A 23 13.68 -7.48 -7.49
CA GLU A 23 14.82 -6.64 -7.86
C GLU A 23 16.14 -7.27 -7.42
N GLU A 24 16.27 -7.61 -6.13
CA GLU A 24 17.50 -8.20 -5.60
C GLU A 24 17.88 -9.52 -6.31
N ARG A 25 16.90 -10.39 -6.57
CA ARG A 25 17.14 -11.66 -7.27
C ARG A 25 17.59 -11.44 -8.72
N MET A 26 17.02 -10.48 -9.42
CA MET A 26 17.38 -10.16 -10.80
C MET A 26 18.74 -9.48 -10.88
N THR A 27 19.05 -8.55 -9.98
CA THR A 27 20.39 -7.94 -9.86
C THR A 27 21.45 -9.02 -9.61
N ARG A 28 21.20 -9.99 -8.73
CA ARG A 28 22.12 -11.14 -8.56
C ARG A 28 22.25 -11.99 -9.83
N ALA A 29 21.14 -12.30 -10.51
CA ALA A 29 21.16 -13.07 -11.75
C ALA A 29 21.96 -12.37 -12.86
N ASN A 30 21.82 -11.05 -12.97
CA ASN A 30 22.52 -10.24 -13.96
C ASN A 30 24.03 -10.13 -13.65
N ASN A 31 24.40 -9.96 -12.39
CA ASN A 31 25.80 -10.04 -11.94
C ASN A 31 26.42 -11.41 -12.26
N ASN A 32 25.71 -12.50 -11.99
CA ASN A 32 26.17 -13.85 -12.32
C ASN A 32 26.34 -14.03 -13.84
N LEU A 33 25.40 -13.52 -14.63
CA LEU A 33 25.48 -13.55 -16.10
C LEU A 33 26.70 -12.79 -16.60
N ARG A 34 26.96 -11.58 -16.06
CA ARG A 34 28.15 -10.78 -16.37
C ARG A 34 29.43 -11.54 -16.06
N ASP A 35 29.55 -12.07 -14.85
CA ASP A 35 30.75 -12.77 -14.39
C ASP A 35 31.03 -14.05 -15.20
N SER A 36 29.99 -14.76 -15.64
CA SER A 36 30.10 -15.89 -16.57
C SER A 36 30.44 -15.43 -18.00
N SER A 37 29.81 -14.36 -18.50
CA SER A 37 30.03 -13.91 -19.88
C SER A 37 31.42 -13.31 -20.08
N ALA A 38 31.94 -12.53 -19.13
CA ALA A 38 33.29 -11.96 -19.21
C ALA A 38 34.41 -13.04 -19.22
N LYS A 39 34.16 -14.20 -18.58
CA LYS A 39 35.07 -15.35 -18.57
C LYS A 39 34.97 -16.22 -19.83
N ASP A 40 33.77 -16.41 -20.37
CA ASP A 40 33.51 -17.42 -21.41
C ASP A 40 33.27 -16.86 -22.83
N MET A 41 32.88 -15.59 -22.96
CA MET A 41 32.56 -14.94 -24.24
C MET A 41 32.95 -13.46 -24.18
N GLY A 42 34.11 -13.09 -24.73
CA GLY A 42 34.62 -11.71 -24.75
C GLY A 42 33.73 -10.70 -25.50
N SER A 43 32.56 -10.39 -24.96
CA SER A 43 31.49 -9.62 -25.59
C SER A 43 31.10 -8.45 -24.69
N PHE A 44 31.86 -7.36 -24.83
CA PHE A 44 31.57 -6.05 -24.25
C PHE A 44 30.11 -5.60 -24.45
N LEU A 45 29.50 -6.00 -25.57
CA LEU A 45 28.11 -5.65 -25.90
C LEU A 45 27.08 -6.37 -25.00
N ILE A 46 27.37 -7.59 -24.55
CA ILE A 46 26.49 -8.32 -23.62
C ILE A 46 26.56 -7.70 -22.24
N ASP A 47 27.77 -7.35 -21.78
CA ASP A 47 27.96 -6.65 -20.50
C ASP A 47 27.26 -5.29 -20.51
N GLN A 48 27.41 -4.53 -21.60
CA GLN A 48 26.76 -3.22 -21.73
C GLN A 48 25.23 -3.33 -21.74
N ALA A 49 24.69 -4.30 -22.48
CA ALA A 49 23.25 -4.54 -22.53
C ALA A 49 22.69 -5.02 -21.18
N GLY A 50 23.45 -5.89 -20.48
CA GLY A 50 23.12 -6.37 -19.14
C GLY A 50 23.08 -5.24 -18.11
N ASN A 51 24.10 -4.38 -18.08
CA ASN A 51 24.13 -3.22 -17.19
C ASN A 51 22.98 -2.25 -17.49
N ALA A 52 22.77 -1.91 -18.76
CA ALA A 52 21.68 -1.00 -19.15
C ALA A 52 20.28 -1.59 -18.83
N PHE A 53 20.12 -2.90 -18.93
CA PHE A 53 18.89 -3.58 -18.52
C PHE A 53 18.69 -3.50 -17.01
N GLN A 54 19.72 -3.80 -16.22
CA GLN A 54 19.65 -3.73 -14.76
C GLN A 54 19.32 -2.32 -14.27
N ASP A 55 20.01 -1.29 -14.77
CA ASP A 55 19.76 0.10 -14.38
C ASP A 55 18.31 0.52 -14.67
N ARG A 56 17.79 0.16 -15.85
CA ARG A 56 16.40 0.44 -16.24
C ARG A 56 15.40 -0.34 -15.40
N TRP A 57 15.74 -1.56 -15.02
CA TRP A 57 14.90 -2.43 -14.22
C TRP A 57 14.80 -1.94 -12.77
N GLU A 58 15.94 -1.65 -12.12
CA GLU A 58 16.02 -1.07 -10.77
C GLU A 58 15.24 0.25 -10.73
N TYR A 59 15.39 1.11 -11.74
CA TYR A 59 14.58 2.32 -11.87
C TYR A 59 13.07 2.01 -11.92
N GLY A 60 12.65 1.08 -12.79
CA GLY A 60 11.24 0.72 -12.96
C GLY A 60 10.60 0.18 -11.68
N ILE A 61 11.30 -0.70 -10.96
CA ILE A 61 10.87 -1.20 -9.66
C ILE A 61 10.78 -0.08 -8.64
N GLY A 62 11.77 0.81 -8.58
CA GLY A 62 11.73 1.99 -7.72
C GLY A 62 10.49 2.86 -7.95
N LYS A 63 10.11 3.11 -9.21
CA LYS A 63 8.88 3.86 -9.55
C LYS A 63 7.61 3.11 -9.11
N LEU A 64 7.58 1.79 -9.23
CA LEU A 64 6.45 0.98 -8.77
C LEU A 64 6.32 1.01 -7.25
N ALA A 65 7.44 0.90 -6.53
CA ALA A 65 7.46 1.00 -5.07
C ALA A 65 7.03 2.38 -4.58
N GLU A 66 7.49 3.46 -5.23
CA GLU A 66 7.06 4.84 -4.95
C GLU A 66 5.54 5.00 -5.13
N CYS A 67 5.01 4.47 -6.24
CA CYS A 67 3.58 4.52 -6.53
C CYS A 67 2.75 3.76 -5.47
N ALA A 68 3.16 2.54 -5.12
CA ALA A 68 2.51 1.76 -4.08
C ALA A 68 2.59 2.44 -2.70
N GLY A 69 3.71 3.06 -2.37
CA GLY A 69 3.87 3.86 -1.14
C GLY A 69 2.87 5.03 -1.08
N LYS A 70 2.74 5.79 -2.18
CA LYS A 70 1.74 6.88 -2.27
C LYS A 70 0.30 6.39 -2.12
N MET A 71 -0.02 5.20 -2.65
CA MET A 71 -1.35 4.60 -2.46
C MET A 71 -1.60 4.25 -0.99
N VAL A 72 -0.61 3.69 -0.30
CA VAL A 72 -0.68 3.41 1.15
C VAL A 72 -0.94 4.69 1.95
N GLU A 73 -0.21 5.76 1.67
CA GLU A 73 -0.40 7.05 2.32
C GLU A 73 -1.80 7.62 2.07
N GLY A 74 -2.29 7.57 0.83
CA GLY A 74 -3.62 8.04 0.46
C GLY A 74 -4.74 7.26 1.15
N LEU A 75 -4.60 5.93 1.26
CA LEU A 75 -5.55 5.08 1.98
C LEU A 75 -5.55 5.37 3.49
N ASP A 76 -4.38 5.60 4.10
CA ASP A 76 -4.29 5.96 5.52
C ASP A 76 -4.88 7.35 5.80
N ALA A 77 -4.64 8.32 4.91
CA ALA A 77 -5.26 9.65 4.99
C ALA A 77 -6.79 9.58 4.88
N THR A 78 -7.30 8.77 3.94
CA THR A 78 -8.74 8.53 3.77
C THR A 78 -9.34 7.91 5.03
N ARG A 79 -8.67 6.91 5.60
CA ARG A 79 -9.08 6.30 6.88
C ARG A 79 -9.18 7.34 7.98
N LYS A 80 -8.17 8.20 8.16
CA LYS A 80 -8.16 9.24 9.20
C LYS A 80 -9.33 10.19 9.05
N GLN A 81 -9.65 10.61 7.83
CA GLN A 81 -10.81 11.48 7.55
C GLN A 81 -12.13 10.80 7.94
N TYR A 82 -12.31 9.53 7.59
CA TYR A 82 -13.52 8.79 7.99
C TYR A 82 -13.63 8.63 9.51
N GLN A 83 -12.53 8.33 10.21
CA GLN A 83 -12.54 8.23 11.68
C GLN A 83 -12.88 9.56 12.36
N GLN A 84 -12.36 10.68 11.84
CA GLN A 84 -12.69 12.02 12.32
C GLN A 84 -14.15 12.37 12.07
N ALA A 85 -14.70 12.03 10.90
CA ALA A 85 -16.10 12.23 10.58
C ALA A 85 -17.02 11.41 11.50
N ASP A 86 -16.65 10.17 11.80
CA ASP A 86 -17.40 9.29 12.71
C ASP A 86 -17.38 9.82 14.16
N GLN A 87 -16.21 10.28 14.64
CA GLN A 87 -16.09 10.92 15.95
C GLN A 87 -16.92 12.20 16.05
N ALA A 88 -16.84 13.08 15.06
CA ALA A 88 -17.66 14.30 15.04
C ALA A 88 -19.16 13.96 15.06
N THR A 89 -19.58 12.96 14.27
CA THR A 89 -20.99 12.54 14.25
C THR A 89 -21.43 11.94 15.60
N SER A 90 -20.56 11.16 16.25
CA SER A 90 -20.81 10.59 17.59
C SER A 90 -20.90 11.67 18.68
N GLU A 91 -20.20 12.80 18.55
CA GLU A 91 -20.27 13.91 19.50
C GLU A 91 -21.60 14.66 19.42
N TYR A 92 -22.20 14.77 18.22
CA TYR A 92 -23.48 15.46 18.01
C TYR A 92 -24.70 14.53 18.11
N PHE A 93 -24.53 13.23 17.89
CA PHE A 93 -25.56 12.21 18.04
C PHE A 93 -25.05 11.07 18.92
N PRO A 94 -24.92 11.27 20.24
CA PRO A 94 -24.71 10.15 21.15
C PRO A 94 -25.89 9.18 20.99
N ALA A 95 -25.58 7.90 20.80
CA ALA A 95 -26.56 6.86 20.51
C ALA A 95 -27.82 6.97 21.38
N GLY A 96 -28.92 7.41 20.78
CA GLY A 96 -30.27 7.04 21.20
C GLY A 96 -30.78 7.60 22.54
N GLU A 97 -30.55 8.86 22.89
CA GLU A 97 -31.37 9.57 23.90
C GLU A 97 -32.66 10.17 23.30
N GLY A 98 -33.24 9.49 22.30
CA GLY A 98 -34.38 9.97 21.51
C GLY A 98 -35.72 9.27 21.79
N ASP A 99 -35.73 8.09 22.42
CA ASP A 99 -36.94 7.24 22.46
C ASP A 99 -37.58 7.07 23.86
N THR A 100 -36.94 7.57 24.93
CA THR A 100 -37.48 7.38 26.29
C THR A 100 -38.37 8.53 26.78
N ARG A 101 -38.34 9.69 26.11
CA ARG A 101 -39.14 10.87 26.53
C ARG A 101 -40.55 10.91 25.96
N ILE A 102 -40.80 10.27 24.82
CA ILE A 102 -42.13 10.29 24.16
C ILE A 102 -43.07 9.26 24.82
N SER A 103 -42.58 8.07 25.17
CA SER A 103 -43.39 7.06 25.89
C SER A 103 -43.81 7.48 27.30
N ARG A 104 -43.02 8.31 28.00
CA ARG A 104 -43.37 8.79 29.35
C ARG A 104 -44.50 9.82 29.36
N ARG A 105 -44.76 10.51 28.24
CA ARG A 105 -45.79 11.57 28.16
C ARG A 105 -47.20 11.03 27.89
N MET A 106 -47.34 9.78 27.44
CA MET A 106 -48.62 9.17 27.06
C MET A 106 -49.28 8.36 28.20
N ASP A 107 -48.60 8.13 29.33
CA ASP A 107 -49.10 7.30 30.46
C ASP A 107 -49.57 8.14 31.67
N GLY A 108 -49.74 9.46 31.49
CA GLY A 108 -50.08 10.39 32.57
C GLY A 108 -51.15 11.40 32.14
N GLY A 109 -52.35 10.93 31.84
CA GLY A 109 -53.51 11.77 31.51
C GLY A 109 -54.80 11.05 31.85
N THR A 110 -55.42 11.53 32.94
CA THR A 110 -56.78 11.29 33.47
C THR A 110 -57.81 10.64 32.57
#